data_AF-A0A7C5DSV0-F1
#
_entry.id   AF-A0A7C5DSV0-F1
#
_cell.length_a   1.000
_cell.length_b   1.000
_cell.length_c   1.000
_cell.angle_alpha   90.00
_cell.angle_beta   90.00
_cell.angle_gamma   90.00
#
_symmetry.space_group_name_H-M   'P 1'
#
loop_
_entity.id
_entity.type
_entity.pdbx_description
1 polymer ?
#
loop_
_entity_poly.entity_id
_entity_poly.type
_entity_poly.pdbx_seq_one_letter_code
_entity_poly.pdbx_strand_id
1 'polypeptide(L)' 'MEKQIVTVFRPYDFSLGQKIYIESGPRKGDWEIVGMTDRKIKLQCPISLKTFEWSRFCYFAEELKGAEWPRRDEDA' A
#
# COMPACT_ATOMS: atom_id res chain seq x y z
N MET A 1 26.73 24.89 -15.11
CA MET A 1 25.83 23.72 -15.19
C MET A 1 24.41 24.22 -15.06
N GLU A 2 23.58 24.04 -16.08
CA GLU A 2 22.16 24.40 -16.00
C GLU A 2 21.43 23.44 -15.05
N LYS A 3 20.58 23.99 -14.19
CA LYS A 3 19.78 23.20 -13.26
C LYS A 3 18.62 22.59 -14.04
N GLN A 4 18.52 21.25 -14.01
CA GLN A 4 17.42 20.50 -14.59
C GLN A 4 16.35 20.21 -13.54
N ILE A 5 15.10 20.08 -13.96
CA ILE A 5 14.02 19.58 -13.10
C ILE A 5 14.14 18.06 -13.03
N VAL A 6 14.42 17.54 -11.83
CA VAL A 6 14.58 16.10 -11.59
C VAL A 6 13.44 15.65 -10.68
N THR A 7 12.65 14.67 -11.15
CA THR A 7 11.62 14.02 -10.33
C THR A 7 12.22 12.79 -9.68
N VAL A 8 12.19 12.73 -8.36
CA VAL A 8 12.76 11.62 -7.58
C VAL A 8 11.63 10.79 -6.98
N PHE A 9 11.62 9.51 -7.30
CA PHE A 9 10.69 8.55 -6.73
C PHE A 9 11.38 7.76 -5.63
N ARG A 10 10.69 7.59 -4.50
CA ARG A 10 11.10 6.66 -3.44
C ARG A 10 9.93 5.73 -3.12
N PRO A 11 10.19 4.46 -2.82
CA PRO A 11 9.16 3.59 -2.28
C PRO A 11 8.55 4.22 -1.03
N TYR A 12 7.26 4.02 -0.84
CA TYR A 12 6.60 4.38 0.40
C TYR A 12 7.19 3.59 1.57
N ASP A 13 7.42 4.28 2.69
CA ASP A 13 7.99 3.70 3.89
C ASP A 13 6.87 3.06 4.73
N PHE A 14 6.54 1.82 4.38
CA PHE A 14 5.52 1.06 5.11
C PHE A 14 6.00 0.70 6.51
N SER A 15 5.05 0.53 7.42
CA SER A 15 5.28 -0.02 8.76
C SER A 15 4.56 -1.36 8.95
N LEU A 16 5.11 -2.25 9.77
CA LEU A 16 4.42 -3.48 10.15
C LEU A 16 3.13 -3.16 10.91
N GLY A 17 2.05 -3.88 10.63
CA GLY A 17 0.70 -3.64 11.16
C GLY A 17 -0.02 -2.47 10.50
N GLN A 18 0.59 -1.79 9.53
CA GLN A 18 -0.06 -0.69 8.82
C GLN A 18 -1.22 -1.20 7.97
N LYS A 19 -2.37 -0.53 8.12
CA LYS A 19 -3.57 -0.73 7.31
C LYS A 19 -3.51 0.20 6.11
N ILE A 20 -3.64 -0.35 4.91
CA ILE A 20 -3.56 0.39 3.66
C ILE A 20 -4.74 0.05 2.77
N TYR A 21 -5.07 1.00 1.89
CA TYR A 21 -6.00 0.79 0.78
C TYR A 21 -5.25 1.09 -0.52
N ILE A 22 -5.27 0.15 -1.45
CA ILE A 22 -4.73 0.33 -2.80
C ILE A 22 -5.88 0.79 -3.69
N GLU A 23 -5.75 1.94 -4.33
CA GLU A 23 -6.85 2.56 -5.07
C GLU A 23 -7.11 1.93 -6.45
N SER A 24 -6.05 1.46 -7.12
CA SER A 24 -6.12 1.00 -8.50
C SER A 24 -5.22 -0.20 -8.78
N GLY A 25 -5.48 -0.88 -9.91
CA GLY A 25 -4.72 -2.04 -10.36
C GLY A 25 -5.22 -3.38 -9.78
N PRO A 26 -4.50 -4.49 -10.06
CA PRO A 26 -4.94 -5.86 -9.76
C PRO A 26 -5.01 -6.19 -8.26
N ARG A 27 -4.55 -5.28 -7.40
CA ARG A 27 -4.55 -5.41 -5.94
C ARG A 27 -5.36 -4.29 -5.27
N LYS A 28 -6.24 -3.63 -6.01
CA LYS A 28 -7.19 -2.68 -5.43
C LYS A 28 -7.90 -3.30 -4.22
N GLY A 29 -8.01 -2.54 -3.15
CA GLY A 29 -8.67 -2.98 -1.92
C GLY A 29 -7.79 -2.83 -0.68
N ASP A 30 -8.31 -3.37 0.42
CA ASP A 30 -7.74 -3.23 1.76
C ASP A 30 -6.72 -4.32 2.09
N TRP A 31 -5.59 -3.90 2.68
CA TRP A 31 -4.50 -4.77 3.06
C TRP A 31 -3.84 -4.37 4.38
N GLU A 32 -3.36 -5.34 5.13
CA GLU A 32 -2.48 -5.14 6.27
C GLU A 32 -1.04 -5.55 5.92
N ILE A 33 -0.07 -4.73 6.33
CA ILE A 33 1.35 -5.03 6.16
C ILE A 33 1.80 -5.98 7.27
N VAL A 34 2.01 -7.25 6.92
CA VAL A 34 2.38 -8.31 7.89
C VAL A 34 3.84 -8.76 7.80
N GLY A 35 4.59 -8.21 6.85
CA GLY A 35 6.02 -8.51 6.68
C GLY A 35 6.66 -7.61 5.65
N MET A 36 7.95 -7.32 5.82
CA MET A 36 8.69 -6.45 4.91
C MET A 36 10.15 -6.87 4.83
N THR A 37 10.72 -6.79 3.63
CA THR A 37 12.16 -6.80 3.35
C THR A 37 12.50 -5.55 2.54
N ASP A 38 13.77 -5.27 2.29
CA ASP A 38 14.19 -4.09 1.51
C ASP A 38 13.51 -3.97 0.14
N ARG A 39 13.12 -5.11 -0.46
CA ARG A 39 12.55 -5.16 -1.81
C ARG A 39 11.10 -5.62 -1.86
N LYS A 40 10.59 -6.27 -0.81
CA LYS A 40 9.26 -6.89 -0.79
C LYS A 40 8.44 -6.43 0.40
N ILE A 41 7.13 -6.41 0.22
CA ILE A 41 6.15 -6.32 1.30
C ILE A 41 5.25 -7.55 1.23
N LYS A 42 4.80 -8.00 2.40
CA LYS A 42 3.82 -9.07 2.56
C LYS A 42 2.52 -8.43 3.02
N LEU A 43 1.51 -8.57 2.17
CA LEU A 43 0.16 -8.04 2.38
C LEU A 43 -0.74 -9.16 2.86
N GLN A 44 -1.59 -8.88 3.84
CA GLN A 44 -2.67 -9.77 4.26
C GLN A 44 -4.02 -9.13 3.95
N CYS A 45 -4.91 -9.89 3.32
CA CYS A 45 -6.29 -9.48 3.14
C CYS A 45 -7.03 -9.62 4.49
N PRO A 46 -7.69 -8.55 5.01
CA PRO A 46 -8.37 -8.61 6.31
C PRO A 46 -9.58 -9.55 6.32
N ILE A 47 -10.18 -9.83 5.16
CA ILE A 47 -11.38 -10.66 5.04
C ILE A 47 -11.01 -12.14 4.92
N SER A 48 -10.15 -12.47 3.94
CA SER A 48 -9.81 -13.86 3.62
C SER A 48 -8.60 -14.39 4.39
N LEU A 49 -7.87 -13.51 5.10
CA LEU A 49 -6.60 -13.79 5.78
C LEU A 49 -5.48 -14.32 4.88
N LYS A 50 -5.70 -14.38 3.56
CA LYS A 50 -4.69 -14.79 2.57
C LYS A 50 -3.56 -13.77 2.54
N THR A 51 -2.34 -14.28 2.41
CA THR A 51 -1.13 -13.46 2.32
C THR A 51 -0.52 -13.51 0.93
N PHE A 52 0.02 -12.38 0.49
CA PHE A 52 0.70 -12.24 -0.80
C PHE A 52 1.97 -11.42 -0.63
N GLU A 53 3.03 -11.81 -1.34
CA GLU A 53 4.25 -11.00 -1.42
C GLU A 53 4.27 -10.16 -2.70
N TRP A 54 4.69 -8.91 -2.57
CA TRP A 54 4.76 -7.95 -3.66
C TRP A 54 6.02 -7.10 -3.57
N SER A 55 6.50 -6.58 -4.70
CA SER A 55 7.64 -5.66 -4.74
C SER A 55 7.28 -4.31 -4.12
N ARG A 56 8.19 -3.65 -3.37
CA ARG A 56 7.97 -2.29 -2.83
C ARG A 56 7.82 -1.26 -3.96
N PHE A 57 6.62 -1.15 -4.54
CA PHE A 57 6.26 -0.20 -5.60
C PHE A 57 4.97 0.53 -5.27
N CYS A 58 4.88 1.09 -4.06
CA CYS A 58 3.81 2.00 -3.73
C CYS A 58 4.41 3.38 -3.54
N TYR A 59 3.78 4.37 -4.15
CA TYR A 59 4.09 5.77 -3.99
C TYR A 59 3.04 6.35 -3.03
N PHE A 60 3.47 7.21 -2.11
CA PHE A 60 2.54 7.89 -1.21
C PHE A 60 1.57 8.75 -2.03
N ALA A 61 0.27 8.59 -1.79
CA ALA A 61 -0.77 9.46 -2.38
C ALA A 61 -1.25 10.47 -1.32
N GLU A 62 -1.85 10.00 -0.23
CA GLU A 62 -2.35 10.81 0.88
C GLU A 62 -2.56 9.96 2.15
N GLU A 63 -2.76 10.60 3.30
CA GLU A 63 -3.10 9.95 4.59
C GLU A 63 -4.49 10.40 5.06
N LEU A 64 -5.41 9.45 5.27
CA LEU A 64 -6.76 9.72 5.77
C LEU A 64 -6.88 9.36 7.25
N LYS A 65 -7.31 10.31 8.08
CA LYS A 65 -7.54 10.08 9.52
C LYS A 65 -9.01 9.74 9.78
N GLY A 66 -9.26 8.67 10.51
CA GLY A 66 -10.63 8.25 10.90
C GLY A 66 -11.43 7.53 9.81
N ALA A 67 -10.77 7.06 8.74
CA ALA A 67 -11.42 6.26 7.71
C ALA A 67 -11.80 4.87 8.26
N GLU A 68 -12.97 4.36 7.85
CA GLU A 68 -13.34 2.97 8.09
C GLU A 68 -12.45 2.04 7.27
N TRP A 69 -11.91 1.01 7.93
CA TRP A 69 -11.07 -0.01 7.33
C TRP A 69 -11.33 -1.37 8.02
N PRO A 70 -11.57 -2.47 7.27
CA PRO A 70 -11.76 -2.49 5.81
C PRO A 70 -13.02 -1.72 5.40
N ARG A 71 -12.98 -1.14 4.19
CA ARG A 71 -14.17 -0.52 3.60
C ARG A 71 -15.22 -1.61 3.42
N ARG A 72 -16.46 -1.31 3.79
CA ARG A 72 -17.57 -2.20 3.47
C ARG A 72 -17.76 -2.17 1.96
N ASP A 73 -17.75 -3.33 1.31
CA ASP A 73 -18.14 -3.44 -0.10
C ASP A 73 -19.64 -3.12 -0.20
N GLU A 74 -20.00 -1.86 -0.45
CA GLU A 74 -21.20 -1.55 -1.23
C GLU A 74 -20.77 -1.63 -2.70
N ASP A 75 -20.84 -2.83 -3.27
CA ASP A 75 -21.07 -3.16 -4.69
C ASP A 75 -20.37 -4.47 -5.08
N ALA A 76 -21.17 -5.53 -5.12
CA ALA A 76 -20.87 -6.82 -5.75
C ALA A 76 -20.95 -6.73 -7.28
#